data_AF-A0A1I0GEK9-F1
#
_entry.id   AF-A0A1I0GEK9-F1
#
_cell.length_a   1.000
_cell.length_b   1.000
_cell.length_c   1.000
_cell.angle_alpha   90.00
_cell.angle_beta   90.00
_cell.angle_gamma   90.00
#
_symmetry.space_group_name_H-M   'P 1'
#
loop_
_entity.id
_entity.type
_entity.pdbx_description
1 polymer ?
#
loop_
_entity_poly.entity_id
_entity_poly.type
_entity_poly.pdbx_seq_one_letter_code
_entity_poly.pdbx_strand_id
1 'polypeptide(L)'
;MEVGVTWSYNALTYRDQTPNYKFDVCVPSDGSIMSGYASIINKYAPHPYAAALAREYIFSDKGQTNLAIAGAIPTRTDFVVPQEIQDKTIPQEQTKNSVPVTDPAKYAEVCEKIAQTWQEEIIPLMSQ
;
A
#
# COMPACT_ATOMS: atom_id res chain seq x y z
N MET A 1 9.26 -21.15 9.55
CA MET A 1 9.29 -20.14 8.46
C MET A 1 8.58 -18.93 9.01
N GLU A 2 9.26 -17.80 9.06
CA GLU A 2 8.68 -16.54 9.54
C GLU A 2 8.01 -15.84 8.35
N VAL A 3 6.85 -15.20 8.58
CA VAL A 3 6.05 -14.54 7.55
C VAL A 3 5.74 -13.12 8.02
N GLY A 4 6.00 -12.15 7.15
CA GLY A 4 5.58 -10.76 7.33
C GLY A 4 4.45 -10.40 6.38
N VAL A 5 3.48 -9.62 6.85
CA VAL A 5 2.39 -9.10 6.02
C VAL A 5 2.60 -7.60 5.86
N THR A 6 2.70 -7.13 4.62
CA THR A 6 2.87 -5.71 4.30
C THR A 6 2.34 -5.41 2.90
N TRP A 7 2.33 -4.13 2.51
CA TRP A 7 1.97 -3.74 1.15
C TRP A 7 3.01 -4.23 0.14
N SER A 8 2.54 -4.64 -1.04
CA SER A 8 3.37 -5.10 -2.16
C SER A 8 4.55 -4.19 -2.45
N TYR A 9 4.30 -2.88 -2.50
CA TYR A 9 5.32 -1.85 -2.80
C TYR A 9 6.34 -1.66 -1.67
N ASN A 10 5.94 -1.87 -0.40
CA ASN A 10 6.85 -1.80 0.74
C ASN A 10 7.79 -3.01 0.79
N ALA A 11 7.29 -4.20 0.45
CA ALA A 11 8.05 -5.44 0.56
C ALA A 11 9.34 -5.41 -0.28
N LEU A 12 9.29 -4.85 -1.49
CA LEU A 12 10.46 -4.70 -2.36
C LEU A 12 11.47 -3.73 -1.77
N THR A 13 11.00 -2.59 -1.25
CA THR A 13 11.86 -1.60 -0.59
C THR A 13 12.56 -2.20 0.62
N TYR A 14 11.84 -2.95 1.46
CA TYR A 14 12.42 -3.59 2.63
C TYR A 14 13.47 -4.63 2.24
N ARG A 15 13.18 -5.49 1.25
CA ARG A 15 14.16 -6.45 0.71
C ARG A 15 15.44 -5.74 0.26
N ASP A 16 15.31 -4.66 -0.50
CA ASP A 16 16.46 -3.96 -1.10
C ASP A 16 17.28 -3.19 -0.04
N GLN A 17 16.64 -2.73 1.05
CA GLN A 17 17.30 -2.02 2.15
C GLN A 17 17.90 -2.93 3.23
N THR A 18 17.67 -4.24 3.16
CA THR A 18 18.13 -5.20 4.18
C THR A 18 18.97 -6.32 3.56
N PRO A 19 20.14 -6.00 2.98
CA PRO A 19 20.93 -6.94 2.17
C PRO A 19 21.44 -8.18 2.93
N ASN A 20 21.42 -8.13 4.27
CA ASN A 20 21.81 -9.24 5.13
C ASN A 20 20.69 -10.28 5.34
N TYR A 21 19.46 -9.97 4.90
CA TYR A 21 18.31 -10.86 5.00
C TYR A 21 17.84 -11.24 3.59
N LYS A 22 17.38 -12.49 3.46
CA LYS A 22 16.78 -12.99 2.22
C LYS A 22 15.29 -13.17 2.45
N PHE A 23 14.49 -12.48 1.65
CA PHE A 23 13.03 -12.60 1.66
C PHE A 23 12.53 -13.02 0.29
N ASP A 24 11.61 -13.97 0.27
CA ASP A 24 10.73 -14.17 -0.87
C ASP A 24 9.53 -13.24 -0.72
N VAL A 25 9.18 -12.55 -1.80
CA VAL A 25 8.07 -11.60 -1.84
C VAL A 25 7.02 -12.11 -2.81
N CYS A 26 5.79 -12.26 -2.34
CA CYS A 26 4.66 -12.69 -3.15
C CYS A 26 3.35 -12.05 -2.67
N VAL A 27 2.34 -12.08 -3.54
CA VAL A 27 0.94 -11.82 -3.16
C VAL A 27 0.24 -13.18 -2.99
N PRO A 28 -0.53 -13.39 -1.89
CA PRO A 28 -1.27 -14.62 -1.69
C PRO A 28 -2.24 -14.91 -2.86
N SER A 29 -2.20 -16.14 -3.37
CA SER A 29 -2.95 -16.53 -4.57
C SER A 29 -4.45 -16.74 -4.33
N ASP A 30 -4.83 -16.99 -3.08
CA ASP A 30 -6.21 -17.17 -2.63
C ASP A 30 -6.95 -15.83 -2.39
N GLY A 31 -6.21 -14.73 -2.28
CA GLY A 31 -6.78 -13.39 -2.26
C GLY A 31 -5.92 -12.38 -1.51
N SER A 32 -6.13 -11.10 -1.80
CA SER A 32 -5.54 -9.99 -1.05
C SER A 32 -6.45 -8.77 -1.08
N ILE A 33 -6.20 -7.80 -0.22
CA ILE A 33 -6.95 -6.53 -0.20
C ILE A 33 -6.26 -5.54 -1.14
N MET A 34 -7.02 -4.95 -2.06
CA MET A 34 -6.59 -3.79 -2.84
C MET A 34 -7.18 -2.52 -2.21
N SER A 35 -6.29 -1.71 -1.63
CA SER A 35 -6.63 -0.42 -1.03
C SER A 35 -5.56 0.60 -1.39
N GLY A 36 -5.86 1.87 -1.14
CA GLY A 36 -5.00 2.99 -1.49
C GLY A 36 -4.79 3.95 -0.33
N TYR A 37 -3.87 4.90 -0.55
CA TYR A 37 -3.61 6.00 0.38
C TYR A 37 -4.14 7.31 -0.20
N ALA A 38 -4.70 8.15 0.68
CA ALA A 38 -5.12 9.50 0.34
C ALA A 38 -4.34 10.50 1.19
N SER A 39 -3.75 11.51 0.54
CA SER A 39 -3.22 12.67 1.26
C SER A 39 -4.38 13.48 1.85
N ILE A 40 -4.17 14.10 3.00
CA ILE A 40 -5.11 15.07 3.60
C ILE A 40 -4.39 16.41 3.74
N ILE A 41 -4.98 17.50 3.23
CA ILE A 41 -4.52 18.86 3.51
C ILE A 41 -5.18 19.26 4.83
N ASN A 42 -4.36 19.44 5.87
CA ASN A 42 -4.85 19.90 7.16
C ASN A 42 -5.51 21.28 7.03
N LYS A 43 -6.74 21.42 7.53
CA LYS A 43 -7.50 22.68 7.58
C LYS A 43 -6.73 23.82 8.26
N TYR A 44 -5.86 23.47 9.20
CA TYR A 44 -5.04 24.40 9.99
C TYR A 44 -3.55 24.35 9.60
N ALA A 45 -3.22 23.88 8.39
CA ALA A 45 -1.83 23.84 7.95
C ALA A 45 -1.21 25.25 8.01
N PRO A 46 -0.02 25.42 8.63
CA PRO A 46 0.68 26.71 8.63
C PRO A 46 1.16 27.11 7.21
N HIS A 47 1.22 26.14 6.30
CA HIS A 47 1.64 26.31 4.91
C HIS A 47 0.63 25.65 3.94
N PRO A 48 -0.60 26.16 3.82
CA PRO A 48 -1.67 25.50 3.07
C PRO A 48 -1.37 25.44 1.56
N TYR A 49 -0.72 26.46 1.00
CA TYR A 49 -0.33 26.48 -0.41
C TYR A 49 0.79 25.49 -0.74
N ALA A 50 1.74 25.29 0.18
CA ALA A 50 2.76 24.26 0.02
C ALA A 50 2.16 22.87 0.07
N ALA A 51 1.20 22.63 0.98
CA ALA A 51 0.49 21.36 1.05
C ALA A 51 -0.34 21.09 -0.22
N ALA A 52 -1.01 22.11 -0.76
CA ALA A 52 -1.72 22.02 -2.03
C ALA A 52 -0.77 21.71 -3.20
N LEU A 53 0.36 22.41 -3.28
CA LEU A 53 1.39 22.17 -4.30
C LEU A 53 1.99 20.76 -4.21
N ALA A 54 2.23 20.26 -3.00
CA ALA A 54 2.73 18.90 -2.80
C ALA A 54 1.72 17.86 -3.31
N ARG A 55 0.43 18.04 -3.00
CA ARG A 55 -0.63 17.18 -3.53
C ARG A 55 -0.68 17.23 -5.06
N GLU A 56 -0.63 18.42 -5.65
CA GLU A 56 -0.60 18.59 -7.10
C GLU A 56 0.59 17.87 -7.74
N TYR A 57 1.78 18.01 -7.15
CA TYR A 57 2.97 17.30 -7.62
C TYR A 57 2.81 15.79 -7.55
N ILE A 58 2.25 15.25 -6.46
CA ILE A 58 2.00 13.80 -6.29
C ILE A 58 1.10 13.27 -7.43
N PHE A 59 0.12 14.05 -7.89
CA PHE A 59 -0.78 13.66 -8.99
C PHE A 59 -0.23 13.97 -10.39
N SER A 60 0.84 14.75 -10.51
CA SER A 60 1.55 14.96 -11.78
C SER A 60 2.18 13.67 -12.32
N ASP A 61 2.55 13.65 -13.60
CA ASP A 61 3.23 12.49 -14.22
C ASP A 61 4.51 12.12 -13.47
N LYS A 62 5.27 13.12 -12.99
CA LYS A 62 6.48 12.89 -12.19
C LYS A 62 6.16 12.27 -10.83
N GLY A 63 5.08 12.72 -10.18
CA GLY A 63 4.61 12.15 -8.93
C GLY A 63 4.13 10.71 -9.08
N GLN A 64 3.32 10.44 -10.11
CA GLN A 64 2.86 9.08 -10.42
C GLN A 64 4.03 8.15 -10.79
N THR A 65 5.02 8.65 -11.54
CA THR A 65 6.27 7.91 -11.84
C THR A 65 7.01 7.56 -10.56
N ASN A 66 7.16 8.50 -9.62
CA ASN A 66 7.84 8.26 -8.35
C ASN A 66 7.15 7.16 -7.52
N LEU A 67 5.80 7.15 -7.49
CA LEU A 67 5.03 6.11 -6.83
C LEU A 67 5.22 4.74 -7.51
N ALA A 68 5.19 4.72 -8.84
CA ALA A 68 5.39 3.50 -9.62
C ALA A 68 6.78 2.89 -9.43
N ILE A 69 7.83 3.72 -9.34
CA ILE A 69 9.20 3.25 -9.06
C ILE A 69 9.28 2.52 -7.71
N ALA A 70 8.52 2.98 -6.71
CA ALA A 70 8.43 2.30 -5.42
C ALA A 70 7.59 1.00 -5.48
N GLY A 71 6.94 0.70 -6.62
CA GLY A 71 6.08 -0.46 -6.81
C GLY A 71 4.62 -0.24 -6.47
N ALA A 72 4.21 0.99 -6.16
CA ALA A 72 2.81 1.32 -5.95
C ALA A 72 2.06 1.37 -7.29
N ILE A 73 0.76 1.06 -7.26
CA ILE A 73 -0.11 1.19 -8.44
C ILE A 73 -0.60 2.65 -8.51
N PRO A 74 -0.25 3.42 -9.56
CA PRO A 74 -0.72 4.78 -9.73
C PRO A 74 -2.25 4.84 -9.81
N THR A 75 -2.86 5.86 -9.19
CA THR A 75 -4.32 6.04 -9.16
C THR A 75 -4.87 6.69 -10.42
N ARG A 76 -4.02 7.44 -11.14
CA ARG A 76 -4.37 8.02 -12.43
C ARG A 76 -4.48 6.94 -13.50
N THR A 77 -5.69 6.73 -14.01
CA THR A 77 -6.00 5.70 -15.01
C THR A 77 -5.49 6.05 -16.42
N ASP A 78 -5.17 7.31 -16.66
CA ASP A 78 -4.59 7.81 -17.91
C ASP A 78 -3.04 7.73 -17.94
N PHE A 79 -2.41 7.44 -16.79
CA PHE A 79 -0.97 7.31 -16.69
C PHE A 79 -0.52 5.87 -17.00
N VAL A 80 0.35 5.71 -18.00
CA VAL A 80 0.93 4.42 -18.36
C VAL A 80 2.29 4.28 -17.68
N VAL A 81 2.43 3.28 -16.81
CA VAL A 81 3.70 2.97 -16.16
C VAL A 81 4.69 2.43 -17.21
N PRO A 82 5.89 3.01 -17.36
CA PRO A 82 6.93 2.47 -18.23
C PRO A 82 7.26 1.00 -17.93
N GLN A 83 7.49 0.20 -18.97
CA GLN A 83 7.74 -1.25 -18.83
C GLN A 83 8.96 -1.53 -17.93
N GLU A 84 10.02 -0.74 -18.07
CA GLU A 84 11.24 -0.85 -17.24
C GLU A 84 11.00 -0.67 -15.73
N ILE A 85 9.93 0.02 -15.35
CA ILE A 85 9.50 0.15 -13.95
C ILE A 85 8.67 -1.08 -13.58
N GLN A 86 7.70 -1.48 -14.41
CA GLN A 86 6.87 -2.66 -14.16
C GLN A 86 7.72 -3.91 -13.92
N ASP A 87 8.76 -4.12 -14.73
CA ASP A 87 9.66 -5.28 -14.65
C ASP A 87 10.44 -5.38 -13.32
N LYS A 88 10.58 -4.27 -12.59
CA LYS A 88 11.26 -4.21 -11.28
C LYS A 88 10.29 -4.35 -10.11
N THR A 89 8.99 -4.40 -10.37
CA THR A 89 7.94 -4.43 -9.35
C THR A 89 7.31 -5.83 -9.25
N ILE A 90 6.38 -6.02 -8.32
CA ILE A 90 5.67 -7.30 -8.23
C ILE A 90 4.85 -7.49 -9.52
N PRO A 91 4.91 -8.65 -10.19
CA PRO A 91 4.12 -8.91 -11.37
C PRO A 91 2.63 -8.71 -11.11
N GLN A 92 1.97 -7.91 -11.95
CA GLN A 92 0.54 -7.60 -11.80
C GLN A 92 -0.35 -8.85 -11.80
N GLU A 93 0.08 -9.93 -12.46
CA GLU A 93 -0.61 -11.23 -12.45
C GLU A 93 -0.81 -11.78 -11.02
N GLN A 94 0.11 -11.49 -10.09
CA GLN A 94 -0.05 -11.91 -8.69
C GLN A 94 -1.18 -11.14 -7.97
N THR A 95 -1.56 -9.97 -8.48
CA THR A 95 -2.63 -9.12 -7.92
C THR A 95 -4.00 -9.34 -8.56
N LYS A 96 -4.15 -10.30 -9.48
CA LYS A 96 -5.42 -10.51 -10.20
C LYS A 96 -6.60 -10.90 -9.30
N ASN A 97 -6.31 -11.54 -8.16
CA ASN A 97 -7.29 -11.97 -7.16
C ASN A 97 -7.43 -10.94 -6.02
N SER A 98 -6.82 -9.77 -6.15
CA SER A 98 -6.95 -8.71 -5.15
C SER A 98 -8.36 -8.11 -5.19
N VAL A 99 -8.99 -8.00 -4.03
CA VAL A 99 -10.36 -7.48 -3.89
C VAL A 99 -10.29 -6.00 -3.53
N PRO A 100 -10.83 -5.09 -4.37
CA PRO A 100 -10.88 -3.66 -4.05
C PRO A 100 -11.85 -3.37 -2.91
N VAL A 101 -11.49 -2.43 -2.05
CA VAL A 101 -12.42 -1.84 -1.09
C VAL A 101 -13.38 -0.91 -1.84
N THR A 102 -14.66 -1.29 -1.93
CA THR A 102 -15.71 -0.51 -2.64
C THR A 102 -16.67 0.24 -1.72
N ASP A 103 -16.73 -0.14 -0.45
CA ASP A 103 -17.56 0.51 0.58
C ASP A 103 -16.67 0.98 1.75
N PRO A 104 -16.22 2.26 1.72
CA PRO A 104 -15.34 2.79 2.76
C PRO A 104 -15.98 2.85 4.14
N ALA A 105 -17.30 3.09 4.22
CA ALA A 105 -18.00 3.18 5.50
C ALA A 105 -18.09 1.81 6.15
N LYS A 106 -18.44 0.78 5.37
CA LYS A 106 -18.46 -0.60 5.87
C LYS A 106 -17.05 -1.10 6.21
N TYR A 107 -16.05 -0.75 5.41
CA TYR A 107 -14.66 -1.10 5.70
C TYR A 107 -14.21 -0.53 7.06
N ALA A 108 -14.53 0.74 7.34
CA ALA A 108 -14.22 1.36 8.63
C ALA A 108 -14.90 0.64 9.82
N GLU A 109 -16.20 0.35 9.70
CA GLU A 109 -16.96 -0.42 10.70
C GLU A 109 -16.31 -1.79 10.98
N VAL A 110 -15.92 -2.51 9.93
CA VAL A 110 -15.27 -3.82 10.06
C VAL A 110 -13.88 -3.70 10.68
N CYS A 111 -13.10 -2.68 10.34
CA CYS A 111 -11.80 -2.43 10.96
C CYS A 111 -11.90 -2.17 12.47
N GLU A 112 -12.91 -1.42 12.92
CA GLU A 112 -13.16 -1.22 14.36
C GLU A 112 -13.45 -2.55 15.06
N LYS A 113 -14.30 -3.39 14.47
CA LYS A 113 -14.59 -4.73 14.99
C LYS A 113 -13.34 -5.61 15.03
N ILE A 114 -12.53 -5.62 13.98
CA ILE A 114 -11.27 -6.38 13.93
C ILE A 114 -10.33 -5.94 15.05
N ALA A 115 -10.18 -4.63 15.27
CA ALA A 115 -9.32 -4.11 16.33
C ALA A 115 -9.77 -4.60 17.71
N GLN A 116 -11.08 -4.57 17.98
CA GLN A 116 -11.65 -5.09 19.22
C GLN A 116 -11.43 -6.60 19.37
N THR A 117 -11.81 -7.40 18.35
CA THR A 117 -11.67 -8.86 18.40
C THR A 117 -10.20 -9.28 18.50
N TRP A 118 -9.27 -8.59 17.84
CA TRP A 118 -7.85 -8.87 17.96
C TRP A 118 -7.34 -8.65 19.40
N GLN A 119 -7.79 -7.57 20.05
CA GLN A 119 -7.46 -7.28 21.44
C GLN A 119 -8.00 -8.33 22.41
N GLU A 120 -9.23 -8.79 22.18
CA GLU A 120 -9.94 -9.73 23.06
C GLU A 120 -9.50 -11.18 22.86
N GLU A 121 -9.23 -11.60 21.62
CA GLU A 121 -9.07 -13.02 21.27
C GLU A 121 -7.64 -13.40 20.86
N ILE A 122 -6.86 -12.47 20.28
CA ILE A 122 -5.55 -12.80 19.71
C ILE A 122 -4.40 -12.40 20.64
N ILE A 123 -4.38 -11.15 21.12
CA ILE A 123 -3.30 -10.66 21.99
C ILE A 123 -3.06 -11.56 23.22
N PRO A 124 -4.10 -12.07 23.93
CA PRO A 124 -3.89 -12.96 25.08
C PRO A 124 -3.18 -14.27 24.74
N LEU A 125 -3.25 -14.72 23.48
CA LEU A 125 -2.56 -15.93 23.01
C LEU A 125 -1.09 -15.67 22.66
N MET A 126 -0.70 -14.41 22.42
CA MET A 126 0.67 -14.04 22.04
C MET A 126 1.65 -13.94 23.23
N SER A 127 1.13 -13.95 24.47
CA SER A 127 1.93 -13.86 25.70
C SER A 127 2.11 -15.21 26.42
N GLN A 128 1.62 -16.30 25.83
CA GLN A 128 1.78 -17.67 26.33
C GLN A 128 2.95 -18.34 25.62
#